data_AF-A0A497APN5-F1
#
_entry.id   AF-A0A497APN5-F1
#
_cell.length_a   1.000
_cell.length_b   1.000
_cell.length_c   1.000
_cell.angle_alpha   90.00
_cell.angle_beta   90.00
_cell.angle_gamma   90.00
#
_symmetry.space_group_name_H-M   'P 1'
#
loop_
_entity.id
_entity.type
_entity.pdbx_description
1 polymer ?
#
loop_
_entity_poly.entity_id
_entity_poly.type
_entity_poly.pdbx_seq_one_letter_code
_entity_poly.pdbx_strand_id
1 'polypeptide(L)'
;MPRDRRGYKLVAWLSTREAQELFALVDSLGGPLYEKLKAAIASAVAEQSRGSFLWNVMMTYGCDRELARMMLREQYRERGSTWMQKHWGFTGVVIRKGLRELGIRTKSRLYNNAPHGLACEAFARYGGIENVLRRFQTVGRFSSVCKVHSTTLGNYLRKKGYRYNRDTGRWEKCQNSTL
;
A
#
# COMPACT_ATOMS: atom_id res chain seq x y z
N MET A 1 27.14 3.12 -20.01
CA MET A 1 27.10 3.60 -18.61
C MET A 1 28.53 3.62 -18.11
N PRO A 2 29.08 4.79 -17.71
CA PRO A 2 30.48 4.90 -17.30
C PRO A 2 30.74 4.05 -16.05
N ARG A 3 31.91 3.42 -16.02
CA ARG A 3 32.41 2.57 -14.93
C ARG A 3 33.72 3.15 -14.42
N ASP A 4 33.99 2.98 -13.14
CA ASP A 4 35.30 3.33 -12.59
C ASP A 4 36.39 2.35 -13.10
N ARG A 5 37.66 2.61 -12.75
CA ARG A 5 38.80 1.74 -13.12
C ARG A 5 38.68 0.30 -12.59
N ARG A 6 37.74 0.00 -11.70
CA ARG A 6 37.49 -1.31 -11.09
C ARG A 6 36.20 -1.97 -11.62
N GLY A 7 35.54 -1.35 -12.60
CA GLY A 7 34.31 -1.87 -13.20
C GLY A 7 33.03 -1.57 -12.41
N TYR A 8 33.11 -0.82 -11.30
CA TYR A 8 31.94 -0.37 -10.56
C TYR A 8 31.20 0.70 -11.33
N LYS A 9 29.87 0.62 -11.28
CA LYS A 9 29.00 1.62 -11.90
C LYS A 9 29.23 2.96 -11.16
N LEU A 10 29.61 4.00 -11.89
CA LEU A 10 29.69 5.35 -11.31
C LEU A 10 28.27 5.77 -10.93
N VAL A 11 28.01 5.90 -9.63
CA VAL A 11 26.77 6.40 -9.07
C VAL A 11 27.00 7.87 -8.71
N ALA A 12 26.45 8.78 -9.51
CA ALA A 12 26.38 10.17 -9.13
C ALA A 12 25.25 10.33 -8.10
N TRP A 13 25.62 10.71 -6.88
CA TRP A 13 24.66 11.10 -5.84
C TRP A 13 24.35 12.57 -6.03
N LEU A 14 23.12 12.88 -6.43
CA LEU A 14 22.63 14.25 -6.52
C LEU A 14 21.80 14.56 -5.27
N SER A 15 22.02 15.72 -4.68
CA SER A 15 21.06 16.27 -3.73
C SER A 15 19.74 16.60 -4.44
N THR A 16 18.63 16.67 -3.70
CA THR A 16 17.32 17.05 -4.25
C THR A 16 17.40 18.39 -4.98
N ARG A 17 18.15 19.36 -4.42
CA ARG A 17 18.29 20.70 -4.99
C ARG A 17 19.05 20.70 -6.31
N GLU A 18 20.20 20.02 -6.37
CA GLU A 18 20.98 19.90 -7.61
C GLU A 18 20.17 19.20 -8.70
N ALA A 19 19.40 18.16 -8.34
CA ALA A 19 18.56 17.46 -9.29
C ALA A 19 17.44 18.35 -9.83
N GLN A 20 16.79 19.17 -9.00
CA GLN A 20 15.77 20.13 -9.44
C GLN A 20 16.36 21.19 -10.37
N GLU A 21 17.49 21.79 -10.00
CA GLU A 21 18.18 22.82 -10.80
C GLU A 21 18.58 22.25 -12.17
N LEU A 22 19.17 21.05 -12.19
CA LEU A 22 19.51 20.37 -13.44
C LEU A 22 18.27 19.99 -14.26
N PHE A 23 17.20 19.52 -13.61
CA PHE A 23 15.98 19.13 -14.31
C PHE A 23 15.32 20.34 -14.98
N ALA A 24 15.25 21.49 -14.27
CA ALA A 24 14.72 22.74 -14.80
C ALA A 24 15.58 23.30 -15.94
N LEU A 25 16.91 23.26 -15.78
CA LEU A 25 17.86 23.66 -16.82
C LEU A 25 17.66 22.82 -18.09
N VAL A 26 17.59 21.50 -17.95
CA VAL A 26 17.37 20.58 -19.08
C VAL A 26 16.00 20.81 -19.71
N ASP A 27 14.96 21.13 -18.93
CA ASP A 27 13.64 21.47 -19.45
C ASP A 27 13.66 22.73 -20.32
N SER A 28 14.43 23.74 -19.89
CA SER A 28 14.57 25.01 -20.62
C SER A 28 15.33 24.91 -21.95
N LEU A 29 16.20 23.89 -22.09
CA LEU A 29 17.04 23.71 -23.29
C LEU A 29 16.28 23.08 -24.48
N GLY A 30 15.25 22.28 -24.22
CA GLY A 30 14.49 21.56 -25.25
C GLY A 30 15.31 20.57 -26.10
N GLY A 31 14.64 19.90 -27.05
CA GLY A 31 15.30 19.09 -28.08
C GLY A 31 15.52 17.58 -27.76
N PRO A 32 16.10 16.82 -28.70
CA PRO A 32 16.10 15.35 -28.67
C PRO A 32 16.99 14.70 -27.58
N LEU A 33 17.91 15.47 -27.00
CA LEU A 33 18.77 15.05 -25.88
C LEU A 33 18.10 15.23 -24.51
N TYR A 34 17.05 16.06 -24.43
CA TYR A 34 16.44 16.48 -23.18
C TYR A 34 15.79 15.31 -22.42
N GLU A 35 15.05 14.42 -23.12
CA GLU A 35 14.43 13.24 -22.50
C GLU A 35 15.44 12.28 -21.89
N LYS A 36 16.60 12.12 -22.55
CA LYS A 36 17.67 11.24 -22.07
C LYS A 36 18.33 11.79 -20.81
N LEU A 37 18.51 13.11 -20.73
CA LEU A 37 19.06 13.81 -19.58
C LEU A 37 18.08 13.79 -18.39
N LYS A 38 16.81 14.14 -18.61
CA LYS A 38 15.76 14.03 -17.58
C LYS A 38 15.66 12.61 -17.02
N ALA A 39 15.67 11.61 -17.91
CA ALA A 39 15.62 10.21 -17.49
C ALA A 39 16.83 9.80 -16.63
N ALA A 40 18.03 10.30 -16.94
CA ALA A 40 19.24 10.04 -16.16
C ALA A 40 19.18 10.70 -14.79
N ILE A 41 18.75 11.97 -14.71
CA ILE A 41 18.58 12.71 -13.45
C ILE A 41 17.54 12.01 -12.56
N ALA A 42 16.37 11.68 -13.11
CA ALA A 42 15.34 10.96 -12.37
C ALA A 42 15.80 9.57 -11.90
N SER A 43 16.63 8.87 -12.68
CA SER A 43 17.21 7.58 -12.25
C SER A 43 18.21 7.74 -11.11
N ALA A 44 19.00 8.82 -11.11
CA ALA A 44 19.95 9.13 -10.04
C ALA A 44 19.22 9.45 -8.72
N VAL A 45 18.14 10.24 -8.78
CA VAL A 45 17.36 10.64 -7.59
C VAL A 45 16.47 9.52 -7.06
N ALA A 46 15.83 8.76 -7.95
CA ALA A 46 14.94 7.67 -7.53
C ALA A 46 15.72 6.45 -7.04
N GLU A 47 17.04 6.39 -7.28
CA GLU A 47 17.89 5.21 -7.06
C GLU A 47 17.32 3.93 -7.71
N GLN A 48 16.47 4.09 -8.74
CA GLN A 48 15.75 3.01 -9.39
C GLN A 48 15.86 3.08 -10.91
N SER A 49 15.64 1.94 -11.56
CA SER A 49 15.68 1.85 -13.02
C SER A 49 14.59 2.69 -13.66
N ARG A 50 14.86 3.15 -14.88
CA ARG A 50 13.88 3.76 -15.78
C ARG A 50 12.61 2.91 -15.85
N GLY A 51 11.45 3.57 -15.81
CA GLY A 51 10.15 2.92 -15.82
C GLY A 51 9.70 2.33 -14.48
N SER A 52 10.46 2.50 -13.40
CA SER A 52 9.97 2.22 -12.05
C SER A 52 8.92 3.26 -11.60
N PHE A 53 8.15 2.91 -10.57
CA PHE A 53 7.14 3.82 -10.02
C PHE A 53 7.76 5.12 -9.51
N LEU A 54 8.83 5.04 -8.70
CA LEU A 54 9.49 6.25 -8.20
C LEU A 54 10.16 7.05 -9.32
N TRP A 55 10.72 6.40 -10.34
CA TRP A 55 11.25 7.10 -11.51
C TRP A 55 10.16 7.93 -12.22
N ASN A 56 8.99 7.34 -12.48
CA ASN A 56 7.86 8.04 -13.10
C ASN A 56 7.35 9.20 -12.24
N VAL A 57 7.28 9.00 -10.92
CA VAL A 57 6.90 10.05 -9.97
C VAL A 57 7.91 11.21 -10.01
N MET A 58 9.21 10.92 -9.97
CA MET A 58 10.25 11.95 -10.02
C MET A 58 10.22 12.70 -11.37
N MET A 59 10.02 12.01 -12.48
CA MET A 59 9.83 12.65 -13.78
C MET A 59 8.61 13.59 -13.80
N THR A 60 7.51 13.18 -13.16
CA THR A 60 6.25 13.95 -13.13
C THR A 60 6.38 15.22 -12.28
N TYR A 61 7.10 15.15 -11.16
CA TYR A 61 7.26 16.27 -10.22
C TYR A 61 8.62 16.95 -10.32
N GLY A 62 9.31 16.86 -11.46
CA GLY A 62 10.55 17.60 -11.72
C GLY A 62 11.69 17.28 -10.74
N CYS A 63 11.79 16.03 -10.30
CA CYS A 63 12.72 15.56 -9.28
C CYS A 63 12.59 16.25 -7.91
N ASP A 64 11.47 16.95 -7.65
CA ASP A 64 11.14 17.46 -6.33
C ASP A 64 10.62 16.34 -5.43
N ARG A 65 11.50 15.86 -4.54
CA ARG A 65 11.19 14.76 -3.63
C ARG A 65 10.12 15.12 -2.60
N GLU A 66 10.08 16.36 -2.12
CA GLU A 66 9.11 16.78 -1.09
C GLU A 66 7.73 17.03 -1.71
N LEU A 67 7.67 17.67 -2.88
CA LEU A 67 6.43 17.79 -3.65
C LEU A 67 5.88 16.42 -4.02
N ALA A 68 6.71 15.53 -4.56
CA ALA A 68 6.32 14.16 -4.87
C ALA A 68 5.75 13.44 -3.66
N ARG A 69 6.41 13.57 -2.49
CA ARG A 69 5.96 12.98 -1.24
C ARG A 69 4.61 13.54 -0.79
N MET A 70 4.43 14.86 -0.85
CA MET A 70 3.19 15.55 -0.49
C MET A 70 2.03 15.07 -1.36
N MET A 71 2.21 15.13 -2.69
CA MET A 71 1.18 14.77 -3.66
C MET A 71 0.81 13.29 -3.58
N LEU A 72 1.79 12.40 -3.46
CA LEU A 72 1.51 10.96 -3.31
C LEU A 72 0.83 10.62 -1.99
N ARG A 73 1.15 11.34 -0.90
CA ARG A 73 0.47 11.16 0.39
C ARG A 73 -1.00 11.54 0.29
N GLU A 74 -1.31 12.66 -0.36
CA GLU A 74 -2.67 13.12 -0.59
C GLU A 74 -3.45 12.13 -1.48
N GLN A 75 -2.89 11.75 -2.63
CA GLN A 75 -3.50 10.75 -3.52
C GLN A 75 -3.79 9.44 -2.80
N TYR A 76 -2.84 8.94 -1.99
CA TYR A 76 -3.03 7.71 -1.23
C TYR A 76 -4.10 7.83 -0.13
N ARG A 77 -4.17 9.00 0.53
CA ARG A 77 -5.15 9.27 1.59
C ARG A 77 -6.57 9.39 1.03
N GLU A 78 -6.74 10.20 -0.01
CA GLU A 78 -8.04 10.59 -0.54
C GLU A 78 -8.61 9.54 -1.52
N ARG A 79 -7.77 8.98 -2.39
CA ARG A 79 -8.21 8.11 -3.49
C ARG A 79 -7.83 6.64 -3.30
N GLY A 80 -6.86 6.36 -2.44
CA GLY A 80 -6.43 5.01 -2.10
C GLY A 80 -5.63 4.30 -3.20
N SER A 81 -5.09 3.12 -2.85
CA SER A 81 -4.17 2.38 -3.72
C SER A 81 -4.81 1.84 -5.00
N THR A 82 -6.12 1.63 -5.04
CA THR A 82 -6.80 1.11 -6.25
C THR A 82 -6.87 2.18 -7.33
N TRP A 83 -7.19 3.42 -6.95
CA TRP A 83 -7.15 4.54 -7.87
C TRP A 83 -5.72 4.79 -8.37
N MET A 84 -4.75 4.79 -7.45
CA MET A 84 -3.34 4.98 -7.80
C MET A 84 -2.82 3.91 -8.77
N GLN A 85 -3.27 2.66 -8.65
CA GLN A 85 -2.91 1.59 -9.61
C GLN A 85 -3.35 1.94 -11.04
N LYS A 86 -4.58 2.42 -11.21
CA LYS A 86 -5.11 2.83 -12.51
C LYS A 86 -4.40 4.07 -13.04
N HIS A 87 -4.17 5.05 -12.18
CA HIS A 87 -3.56 6.32 -12.57
C HIS A 87 -2.07 6.17 -12.95
N TRP A 88 -1.30 5.44 -12.13
CA TRP A 88 0.14 5.31 -12.32
C TRP A 88 0.54 4.10 -13.18
N GLY A 89 -0.37 3.15 -13.43
CA GLY A 89 -0.09 1.95 -14.23
C GLY A 89 0.79 0.91 -13.52
N PHE A 90 0.94 0.99 -12.20
CA PHE A 90 1.73 0.04 -11.40
C PHE A 90 0.84 -0.77 -10.47
N THR A 91 1.30 -1.98 -10.10
CA THR A 91 0.58 -2.79 -9.11
C THR A 91 0.59 -2.13 -7.74
N GLY A 92 -0.43 -2.43 -6.91
CA GLY A 92 -0.54 -1.86 -5.57
C GLY A 92 0.62 -2.25 -4.64
N VAL A 93 1.31 -3.36 -4.92
CA VAL A 93 2.53 -3.76 -4.20
C VAL A 93 3.68 -2.81 -4.50
N VAL A 94 3.92 -2.52 -5.78
CA VAL A 94 4.98 -1.60 -6.24
C VAL A 94 4.73 -0.20 -5.70
N ILE A 95 3.50 0.30 -5.80
CA ILE A 95 3.13 1.63 -5.29
C ILE A 95 3.38 1.73 -3.78
N ARG A 96 2.92 0.75 -2.99
CA ARG A 96 3.14 0.76 -1.53
C ARG A 96 4.62 0.68 -1.16
N LYS A 97 5.45 0.00 -1.96
CA LYS A 97 6.90 -0.03 -1.76
C LYS A 97 7.48 1.37 -1.95
N GLY A 98 7.19 2.04 -3.08
CA GLY A 98 7.67 3.40 -3.33
C GLY A 98 7.15 4.44 -2.33
N LEU A 99 5.89 4.33 -1.89
CA LEU A 99 5.37 5.18 -0.81
C LEU A 99 6.21 5.05 0.48
N ARG A 100 6.61 3.83 0.86
CA ARG A 100 7.45 3.61 2.05
C ARG A 100 8.86 4.16 1.88
N GLU A 101 9.44 4.05 0.68
CA GLU A 101 10.75 4.62 0.35
C GLU A 101 10.76 6.15 0.42
N LEU A 102 9.61 6.79 0.18
CA LEU A 102 9.39 8.22 0.41
C LEU A 102 8.98 8.56 1.86
N GLY A 103 9.06 7.60 2.79
CA GLY A 103 8.67 7.80 4.19
C GLY A 103 7.18 8.06 4.38
N ILE A 104 6.33 7.66 3.43
CA ILE A 104 4.87 7.74 3.54
C ILE A 104 4.36 6.47 4.20
N ARG A 105 3.72 6.64 5.35
CA ARG A 105 3.11 5.54 6.10
C ARG A 105 1.93 4.97 5.31
N THR A 106 2.08 3.76 4.80
CA THR A 106 1.00 3.02 4.17
C THR A 106 0.18 2.27 5.23
N LYS A 107 -1.11 2.04 4.97
CA LYS A 107 -1.94 1.21 5.85
C LYS A 107 -1.30 -0.17 5.97
N SER A 108 -1.19 -0.68 7.21
CA SER A 108 -0.64 -2.00 7.51
C SER A 108 -1.23 -3.08 6.60
N ARG A 109 -0.42 -4.08 6.22
CA ARG A 109 -0.86 -5.22 5.39
C ARG A 109 -2.04 -5.98 6.01
N LEU A 110 -2.25 -5.87 7.33
CA LEU A 110 -3.46 -6.35 8.02
C LEU A 110 -4.75 -5.77 7.42
N TYR A 111 -4.73 -4.52 6.98
CA TYR A 111 -5.89 -3.86 6.35
C TYR A 111 -6.02 -4.17 4.85
N ASN A 112 -4.92 -4.53 4.18
CA ASN A 112 -4.91 -4.78 2.74
C ASN A 112 -5.19 -6.25 2.37
N ASN A 113 -5.00 -7.19 3.30
CA ASN A 113 -5.19 -8.64 3.07
C ASN A 113 -6.18 -9.32 4.03
N ALA A 114 -6.82 -8.62 4.96
CA ALA A 114 -7.49 -9.35 6.03
C ALA A 114 -8.77 -8.70 6.55
N PRO A 115 -9.90 -8.93 5.85
CA PRO A 115 -11.14 -9.19 6.58
C PRO A 115 -10.86 -10.13 7.78
N HIS A 116 -10.14 -11.23 7.54
CA HIS A 116 -9.88 -12.26 8.55
C HIS A 116 -8.92 -11.85 9.69
N GLY A 117 -7.96 -10.96 9.44
CA GLY A 117 -6.98 -10.52 10.45
C GLY A 117 -7.62 -9.54 11.41
N LEU A 118 -8.39 -8.57 10.88
CA LEU A 118 -9.20 -7.67 11.68
C LEU A 118 -10.26 -8.42 12.49
N ALA A 119 -10.89 -9.44 11.89
CA ALA A 119 -11.81 -10.31 12.62
C ALA A 119 -11.09 -11.11 13.71
N CYS A 120 -9.93 -11.71 13.43
CA CYS A 120 -9.16 -12.50 14.40
C CYS A 120 -8.73 -11.65 15.61
N GLU A 121 -8.16 -10.47 15.36
CA GLU A 121 -7.77 -9.52 16.42
C GLU A 121 -8.99 -9.03 17.20
N ALA A 122 -10.09 -8.73 16.51
CA ALA A 122 -11.34 -8.34 17.17
C ALA A 122 -11.88 -9.46 18.05
N PHE A 123 -11.99 -10.70 17.58
CA PHE A 123 -12.44 -11.81 18.42
C PHE A 123 -11.50 -12.05 19.60
N ALA A 124 -10.17 -12.01 19.39
CA ALA A 124 -9.20 -12.19 20.47
C ALA A 124 -9.31 -11.10 21.55
N ARG A 125 -9.41 -9.83 21.15
CA ARG A 125 -9.54 -8.68 22.06
C ARG A 125 -10.76 -8.78 22.98
N TYR A 126 -11.82 -9.43 22.53
CA TYR A 126 -13.06 -9.59 23.30
C TYR A 126 -13.20 -10.98 23.94
N GLY A 127 -12.09 -11.70 24.12
CA GLY A 127 -12.05 -12.98 24.85
C GLY A 127 -12.40 -14.21 24.01
N GLY A 128 -12.23 -14.13 22.69
CA GLY A 128 -12.47 -15.24 21.75
C GLY A 128 -13.89 -15.32 21.22
N ILE A 129 -14.11 -16.27 20.30
CA ILE A 129 -15.38 -16.43 19.56
C ILE A 129 -16.54 -16.71 20.50
N GLU A 130 -16.39 -17.67 21.41
CA GLU A 130 -17.47 -18.11 22.30
C GLU A 130 -17.92 -16.98 23.24
N ASN A 131 -16.97 -16.23 23.80
CA ASN A 131 -17.30 -15.08 24.65
C ASN A 131 -18.00 -13.96 23.87
N VAL A 132 -17.56 -13.69 22.64
CA VAL A 132 -18.20 -12.70 21.77
C VAL A 132 -19.62 -13.12 21.41
N LEU A 133 -19.84 -14.37 21.01
CA LEU A 133 -21.17 -14.86 20.65
C LEU A 133 -22.12 -14.84 21.86
N ARG A 134 -21.62 -15.17 23.06
CA ARG A 134 -22.38 -15.07 24.31
C ARG A 134 -22.72 -13.62 24.67
N ARG A 135 -21.75 -12.71 24.62
CA ARG A 135 -21.89 -11.31 25.08
C ARG A 135 -22.70 -10.45 24.13
N PHE A 136 -22.46 -10.54 22.82
CA PHE A 136 -23.06 -9.65 21.84
C PHE A 136 -24.29 -10.24 21.15
N GLN A 137 -24.50 -11.56 21.29
CA GLN A 137 -25.61 -12.36 20.74
C GLN A 137 -25.68 -12.43 19.20
N THR A 138 -25.31 -11.34 18.51
CA THR A 138 -25.30 -11.25 17.05
C THR A 138 -23.99 -10.64 16.56
N VAL A 139 -23.56 -11.07 15.37
CA VAL A 139 -22.39 -10.49 14.68
C VAL A 139 -22.65 -9.03 14.28
N GLY A 140 -23.90 -8.63 14.06
CA GLY A 140 -24.26 -7.24 13.79
C GLY A 140 -23.95 -6.31 14.96
N ARG A 141 -24.34 -6.69 16.19
CA ARG A 141 -24.00 -5.94 17.41
C ARG A 141 -22.50 -5.93 17.68
N PHE A 142 -21.82 -7.05 17.43
CA PHE A 142 -20.37 -7.08 17.57
C PHE A 142 -19.67 -6.16 16.55
N SER A 143 -20.12 -6.18 15.28
CA SER A 143 -19.64 -5.33 14.19
C SER A 143 -19.69 -3.84 14.54
N SER A 144 -20.78 -3.37 15.15
CA SER A 144 -20.91 -1.97 15.55
C SER A 144 -19.94 -1.55 16.66
N VAL A 145 -19.55 -2.50 17.52
CA VAL A 145 -18.67 -2.27 18.67
C VAL A 145 -17.20 -2.35 18.26
N CYS A 146 -16.80 -3.39 17.53
CA CYS A 146 -15.40 -3.58 17.11
C CYS A 146 -15.03 -2.83 15.82
N LYS A 147 -16.01 -2.18 15.17
CA LYS A 147 -15.85 -1.42 13.91
C LYS A 147 -15.31 -2.27 12.76
N VAL A 148 -15.60 -3.57 12.77
CA VAL A 148 -15.29 -4.52 11.69
C VAL A 148 -16.59 -4.96 11.05
N HIS A 149 -16.70 -4.88 9.72
CA HIS A 149 -17.93 -5.21 9.00
C HIS A 149 -18.45 -6.63 9.32
N SER A 150 -19.78 -6.78 9.43
CA SER A 150 -20.42 -8.04 9.80
C SER A 150 -20.07 -9.21 8.87
N THR A 151 -20.03 -8.98 7.56
CA THR A 151 -19.59 -9.98 6.55
C THR A 151 -18.18 -10.50 6.82
N THR A 152 -17.28 -9.62 7.22
CA THR A 152 -15.89 -9.95 7.53
C THR A 152 -15.80 -10.88 8.75
N LEU A 153 -16.54 -10.53 9.80
CA LEU A 153 -16.65 -11.34 11.02
C LEU A 153 -17.29 -12.70 10.73
N GLY A 154 -18.36 -12.73 9.92
CA GLY A 154 -19.04 -13.97 9.51
C GLY A 154 -18.15 -14.90 8.68
N ASN A 155 -17.36 -14.36 7.76
CA ASN A 155 -16.40 -15.15 6.98
C ASN A 155 -15.30 -15.76 7.87
N TYR A 156 -14.87 -15.04 8.90
CA TYR A 156 -13.93 -15.59 9.88
C TYR A 156 -14.54 -16.74 10.70
N LEU A 157 -15.79 -16.59 11.16
CA LEU A 157 -16.51 -17.65 11.88
C LEU A 157 -16.65 -18.92 11.05
N ARG A 158 -17.03 -18.81 9.77
CA ARG A 158 -17.09 -19.96 8.84
C ARG A 158 -15.77 -20.71 8.74
N LYS A 159 -14.65 -19.98 8.60
CA LYS A 159 -13.31 -20.56 8.55
C LYS A 159 -12.91 -21.26 9.85
N LYS A 160 -13.51 -20.88 10.99
CA LYS A 160 -13.30 -21.49 12.31
C LYS A 160 -14.30 -22.60 12.62
N GLY A 161 -15.07 -23.05 11.63
CA GLY A 161 -16.01 -24.17 11.78
C GLY A 161 -17.35 -23.76 12.41
N TYR A 162 -17.75 -22.50 12.31
CA TYR A 162 -19.07 -22.05 12.76
C TYR A 162 -20.01 -21.85 11.57
N ARG A 163 -21.28 -22.20 11.76
CA ARG A 163 -22.35 -21.96 10.78
C ARG A 163 -23.38 -21.01 11.38
N TYR A 164 -23.93 -20.16 10.52
CA TYR A 164 -25.07 -19.32 10.89
C TYR A 164 -26.36 -20.11 10.71
N ASN A 165 -27.08 -20.34 11.80
CA ASN A 165 -28.40 -20.94 11.80
C ASN A 165 -29.43 -19.82 11.56
N ARG A 166 -30.18 -19.93 10.46
CA ARG A 166 -31.16 -18.91 10.06
C ARG A 166 -32.43 -18.97 10.91
N ASP A 167 -32.76 -20.16 11.42
CA ASP A 167 -33.98 -20.38 12.20
C ASP A 167 -33.81 -19.82 13.62
N THR A 168 -32.63 -20.00 14.21
CA THR A 168 -32.31 -19.45 15.55
C THR A 168 -31.69 -18.05 15.49
N GLY A 169 -31.26 -17.60 14.30
CA GLY A 169 -30.55 -16.34 14.09
C GLY A 169 -29.17 -16.27 14.75
N ARG A 170 -28.57 -17.42 15.11
CA ARG A 170 -27.33 -17.52 15.89
C ARG A 170 -26.21 -18.22 15.13
N TRP A 171 -24.98 -17.98 15.58
CA TRP A 171 -23.81 -18.71 15.10
C TRP A 171 -23.53 -19.89 16.02
N GLU A 172 -23.44 -21.08 15.42
CA GLU A 172 -23.29 -22.35 16.12
C GLU A 172 -22.01 -23.04 15.64
N LYS A 173 -21.28 -23.66 16.57
CA LYS A 173 -20.08 -24.43 16.24
C LYS A 173 -20.54 -25.73 15.58
N CYS A 174 -20.06 -26.02 14.37
CA CYS A 174 -20.29 -27.33 13.77
C CYS A 174 -19.60 -28.36 14.67
N GLN A 175 -20.38 -29.26 15.29
CA GLN A 175 -19.81 -30.46 15.87
C GLN A 175 -19.28 -31.29 14.71
N ASN A 176 -17.98 -31.62 14.72
CA ASN A 176 -17.48 -32.64 13.82
C ASN A 176 -18.23 -33.92 14.18
N SER A 177 -19.06 -34.42 13.28
CA SER A 177 -19.42 -35.84 13.29
C SER A 177 -18.11 -36.60 13.19
N THR A 178 -17.71 -37.21 14.29
CA THR A 178 -16.64 -38.21 14.34
C THR A 178 -16.97 -39.27 13.28
N LEU A 179 -16.10 -39.41 12.28
CA LEU A 179 -15.94 -40.65 11.53
C LEU A 179 -14.78 -41.40 12.16
#